data_AF-A0A9W4LII1-F1
#
_entry.id   AF-A0A9W4LII1-F1
#
_cell.length_a   1.000
_cell.length_b   1.000
_cell.length_c   1.000
_cell.angle_alpha   90.00
_cell.angle_beta   90.00
_cell.angle_gamma   90.00
#
_symmetry.space_group_name_H-M   'P 1'
#
loop_
_entity.id
_entity.type
_entity.pdbx_description
1 polymer ?
#
loop_
_entity_poly.entity_id
_entity_poly.type
_entity_poly.pdbx_seq_one_letter_code
_entity_poly.pdbx_strand_id
1 'polypeptide(L)'
;MAWRDFVMWAYDNDIMRQAFQKETGIMLAPQDLDMLSKMIVDALGKTSEDIIAFMSWVSVRYYGLEHVPDQARSRVEDYLRENPSSDEWARTH
;
A
#
# COMPACT_ATOMS: atom_id res chain seq x y z
N MET A 1 1.49 7.51 -12.54
CA MET A 1 2.64 8.09 -11.82
C MET A 1 2.22 8.72 -10.50
N ALA A 2 1.15 9.53 -10.45
CA ALA A 2 0.71 10.20 -9.21
C ALA A 2 0.46 9.27 -8.01
N TRP A 3 -0.14 8.09 -8.21
CA TRP A 3 -0.33 7.10 -7.13
C TRP A 3 0.98 6.58 -6.53
N ARG A 4 1.97 6.24 -7.37
CA ARG A 4 3.28 5.77 -6.91
C ARG A 4 3.97 6.83 -6.05
N ASP A 5 3.96 8.06 -6.52
CA ASP A 5 4.60 9.17 -5.81
C ASP A 5 3.89 9.45 -4.48
N PHE A 6 2.56 9.29 -4.43
CA PHE A 6 1.81 9.30 -3.19
C PHE A 6 2.19 8.17 -2.23
N VAL A 7 2.29 6.93 -2.71
CA VAL A 7 2.72 5.78 -1.90
C VAL A 7 4.12 6.00 -1.33
N MET A 8 5.06 6.50 -2.14
CA MET A 8 6.41 6.79 -1.69
C MET A 8 6.43 7.90 -0.64
N TRP A 9 5.67 8.98 -0.86
CA TRP A 9 5.51 10.04 0.13
C TRP A 9 4.90 9.54 1.44
N ALA A 10 3.83 8.73 1.35
CA ALA A 10 3.18 8.15 2.52
C ALA A 10 4.11 7.18 3.24
N TYR A 11 4.90 6.42 2.49
CA TYR A 11 5.89 5.51 3.07
C TYR A 11 6.99 6.29 3.78
N ASP A 12 7.49 7.41 3.24
CA ASP A 12 8.51 8.27 3.88
C ASP A 12 7.96 9.05 5.09
N ASN A 13 6.65 9.28 5.12
CA ASN A 13 5.97 9.99 6.19
C ASN A 13 5.80 9.13 7.46
N ASP A 14 6.47 9.53 8.55
CA ASP A 14 6.40 8.84 9.86
C ASP A 14 4.98 8.69 10.42
N ILE A 15 4.12 9.70 10.24
CA ILE A 15 2.75 9.68 10.76
C ILE A 15 1.94 8.59 10.06
N MET A 16 2.10 8.46 8.73
CA MET A 16 1.41 7.43 7.95
C MET A 16 1.90 6.03 8.31
N ARG A 17 3.22 5.83 8.47
CA ARG A 17 3.78 4.55 8.92
C ARG A 17 3.28 4.16 10.31
N GLN A 18 3.26 5.10 11.25
CA GLN A 18 2.77 4.85 12.61
C GLN A 18 1.27 4.57 12.66
N ALA A 19 0.47 5.28 11.86
CA ALA A 19 -0.97 5.01 11.73
C ALA A 19 -1.22 3.60 11.19
N PHE A 20 -0.51 3.22 10.12
CA PHE A 20 -0.56 1.87 9.57
C PHE A 20 -0.18 0.81 10.62
N GLN A 21 0.95 0.98 11.31
CA GLN A 21 1.39 0.03 12.33
C GLN A 21 0.39 -0.09 13.48
N LYS A 22 -0.19 1.02 13.93
CA LYS A 22 -1.17 1.03 15.02
C LYS A 22 -2.43 0.23 14.66
N GLU A 23 -2.86 0.32 13.41
CA GLU A 23 -4.09 -0.32 12.97
C GLU A 23 -3.91 -1.78 12.53
N THR A 24 -2.78 -2.10 11.92
CA THR A 24 -2.53 -3.41 11.32
C THR A 24 -1.61 -4.30 12.17
N GLY A 25 -0.86 -3.71 13.10
CA GLY A 25 0.21 -4.39 13.83
C GLY A 25 1.47 -4.64 13.01
N ILE A 26 1.47 -4.31 11.71
CA ILE A 26 2.59 -4.56 10.80
C ILE A 26 3.63 -3.46 10.96
N MET A 27 4.87 -3.85 11.25
CA MET A 27 6.01 -2.93 11.33
C MET A 27 6.73 -2.86 9.99
N LEU A 28 6.72 -1.70 9.35
CA LEU A 28 7.46 -1.49 8.11
C LEU A 28 8.94 -1.31 8.42
N ALA A 29 9.76 -2.28 8.01
CA ALA A 29 11.21 -2.12 8.01
C ALA A 29 11.59 -0.97 7.05
N PRO A 30 12.51 -0.06 7.41
CA PRO A 30 12.95 1.00 6.52
C PRO A 30 13.48 0.43 5.20
N GLN A 31 12.93 0.90 4.09
CA GLN A 31 13.37 0.54 2.75
C GLN A 31 14.05 1.75 2.09
N ASP A 32 15.02 1.48 1.23
CA ASP A 32 15.53 2.47 0.30
C ASP A 32 14.42 2.90 -0.67
N LEU A 33 14.20 4.21 -0.84
CA LEU A 33 13.08 4.73 -1.62
C LEU A 33 13.21 4.43 -3.12
N ASP A 34 14.42 4.34 -3.66
CA ASP A 34 14.63 3.94 -5.06
C ASP A 34 14.30 2.46 -5.24
N MET A 35 14.64 1.62 -4.26
CA MET A 35 14.26 0.22 -4.24
C MET A 35 12.74 0.05 -4.10
N LEU A 36 12.10 0.80 -3.20
CA LEU A 36 10.64 0.80 -3.05
C LEU A 36 9.95 1.26 -4.34
N SER A 37 10.44 2.33 -4.97
CA SER A 37 9.91 2.82 -6.25
C SER A 37 9.95 1.74 -7.33
N LYS A 38 11.07 1.02 -7.43
CA LYS A 38 11.22 -0.13 -8.33
C LYS A 38 10.25 -1.25 -7.96
N MET A 39 10.09 -1.59 -6.68
CA MET A 39 9.14 -2.64 -6.24
C MET A 39 7.68 -2.31 -6.56
N ILE A 40 7.31 -1.02 -6.48
CA ILE A 40 5.98 -0.54 -6.86
C ILE A 40 5.78 -0.58 -8.38
N VAL A 41 6.81 -0.21 -9.15
CA VAL A 41 6.76 -0.17 -10.62
C VAL A 41 6.87 -1.57 -11.26
N ASP A 42 7.75 -2.42 -10.75
CA ASP A 42 7.99 -3.78 -11.25
C ASP A 42 6.86 -4.76 -10.89
N ALA A 43 5.79 -4.27 -10.22
CA ALA A 43 4.58 -5.02 -9.93
C ALA A 43 4.86 -6.39 -9.28
N LEU A 44 5.15 -6.39 -7.98
CA LEU A 44 4.57 -7.40 -7.09
C LEU A 44 5.02 -8.86 -7.28
N GLY A 45 6.13 -9.10 -7.99
CA GLY A 45 6.67 -10.46 -8.20
C GLY A 45 7.55 -10.99 -7.06
N LYS A 46 8.19 -10.11 -6.27
CA LYS A 46 9.06 -10.46 -5.13
C LYS A 46 8.91 -9.49 -3.95
N THR A 47 7.75 -8.89 -3.83
CA THR A 47 7.52 -7.80 -2.87
C THR A 47 7.23 -8.37 -1.48
N SER A 48 7.80 -7.74 -0.45
CA SER A 48 7.40 -8.01 0.94
C SER A 48 5.90 -7.78 1.10
N GLU A 49 5.18 -8.75 1.65
CA GLU A 49 3.73 -8.65 1.89
C GLU A 49 3.37 -7.40 2.71
N ASP A 50 4.26 -6.97 3.60
CA ASP A 50 4.08 -5.75 4.40
C ASP A 50 3.98 -4.48 3.53
N ILE A 51 4.73 -4.42 2.44
CA ILE A 51 4.68 -3.28 1.51
C ILE A 51 3.38 -3.33 0.72
N ILE A 52 2.90 -4.52 0.34
CA ILE A 52 1.59 -4.70 -0.30
C ILE A 52 0.49 -4.26 0.66
N ALA A 53 0.56 -4.68 1.92
CA ALA A 53 -0.36 -4.28 2.96
C ALA A 53 -0.42 -2.75 3.11
N PHE A 54 0.75 -2.10 3.19
CA PHE A 54 0.82 -0.65 3.30
C PHE A 54 0.26 0.05 2.07
N MET A 55 0.66 -0.37 0.87
CA MET A 55 0.14 0.18 -0.39
C MET A 55 -1.37 0.06 -0.47
N SER A 56 -1.91 -1.12 -0.20
CA SER A 56 -3.35 -1.37 -0.19
C SER A 56 -4.06 -0.45 0.82
N TRP A 57 -3.51 -0.36 2.04
CA TRP A 57 -4.06 0.47 3.11
C TRP A 57 -4.07 1.96 2.73
N VAL A 58 -2.95 2.55 2.28
CA VAL A 58 -2.93 3.98 1.91
C VAL A 58 -3.79 4.27 0.67
N SER A 59 -3.87 3.33 -0.26
CA SER A 59 -4.66 3.48 -1.49
C SER A 59 -6.14 3.49 -1.18
N VAL A 60 -6.60 2.53 -0.39
CA VAL A 60 -7.97 2.47 0.09
C VAL A 60 -8.33 3.74 0.87
N ARG A 61 -7.43 4.20 1.74
CA ARG A 61 -7.80 5.20 2.76
C ARG A 61 -7.73 6.65 2.37
N TYR A 62 -6.79 6.99 1.50
CA TYR A 62 -6.42 8.39 1.30
C TYR A 62 -6.35 8.77 -0.17
N TYR A 63 -6.31 7.80 -1.08
CA TYR A 63 -6.11 8.05 -2.49
C TYR A 63 -7.28 7.61 -3.37
N GLY A 64 -7.89 6.45 -3.09
CA GLY A 64 -8.90 5.79 -3.91
C GLY A 64 -8.32 4.61 -4.71
N LEU A 65 -8.97 3.44 -4.64
CA LEU A 65 -8.58 2.23 -5.38
C LEU A 65 -8.72 2.39 -6.91
N GLU A 66 -9.67 3.21 -7.35
CA GLU A 66 -9.90 3.60 -8.74
C GLU A 66 -8.69 4.32 -9.37
N HIS A 67 -7.80 4.85 -8.54
CA HIS A 67 -6.59 5.55 -8.98
C HIS A 67 -5.32 4.69 -8.91
N VAL A 68 -5.41 3.47 -8.39
CA VAL A 68 -4.31 2.49 -8.43
C VAL A 68 -4.08 2.06 -9.89
N PRO A 69 -2.84 2.11 -10.42
CA PRO A 69 -2.55 1.65 -11.77
C PRO A 69 -2.87 0.16 -11.95
N ASP A 70 -3.38 -0.22 -13.12
CA ASP A 70 -3.79 -1.61 -13.40
C ASP A 70 -2.71 -2.66 -13.11
N GLN A 71 -1.44 -2.30 -13.32
CA GLN A 71 -0.28 -3.15 -13.04
C GLN A 71 -0.15 -3.54 -11.56
N ALA A 72 -0.62 -2.69 -10.64
CA ALA A 72 -0.62 -2.94 -9.20
C ALA A 72 -2.00 -3.30 -8.64
N ARG A 73 -3.07 -2.94 -9.35
CA ARG A 73 -4.47 -3.11 -8.94
C ARG A 73 -4.80 -4.56 -8.59
N SER A 74 -4.44 -5.52 -9.46
CA SER A 74 -4.75 -6.94 -9.22
C SER A 74 -4.22 -7.42 -7.87
N ARG A 75 -2.98 -7.07 -7.50
CA ARG A 75 -2.40 -7.54 -6.24
C ARG A 75 -2.97 -6.81 -5.03
N VAL A 76 -3.27 -5.51 -5.16
CA VAL A 76 -3.94 -4.75 -4.11
C VAL A 76 -5.32 -5.37 -3.84
N GLU A 77 -6.08 -5.65 -4.88
CA GLU A 77 -7.40 -6.31 -4.77
C GLU A 77 -7.29 -7.74 -4.24
N ASP A 78 -6.30 -8.52 -4.67
CA ASP A 78 -6.05 -9.87 -4.14
C ASP A 78 -5.71 -9.82 -2.65
N TYR A 79 -4.84 -8.90 -2.23
CA TYR A 79 -4.50 -8.69 -0.82
C TYR A 79 -5.74 -8.32 0.00
N LEU A 80 -6.56 -7.39 -0.49
CA LEU A 80 -7.79 -6.96 0.17
C LEU A 80 -8.82 -8.10 0.29
N ARG A 81 -8.91 -8.95 -0.75
CA ARG A 81 -9.76 -10.15 -0.74
C ARG A 81 -9.29 -11.17 0.28
N GLU A 82 -7.97 -11.35 0.42
CA GLU A 82 -7.34 -12.22 1.41
C GLU A 82 -7.40 -11.64 2.84
N ASN A 83 -7.50 -10.32 2.96
CA ASN A 83 -7.50 -9.58 4.24
C ASN A 83 -8.74 -8.67 4.36
N PRO A 84 -9.94 -9.25 4.54
CA PRO A 84 -11.22 -8.54 4.44
C PRO A 84 -11.41 -7.41 5.46
N SER A 85 -10.69 -7.41 6.59
CA SER A 85 -10.70 -6.28 7.53
C SER A 85 -10.20 -4.97 6.92
N SER A 86 -9.32 -5.06 5.91
CA SER A 86 -8.84 -3.91 5.16
C SER A 86 -9.80 -3.49 4.04
N ASP A 87 -10.57 -4.45 3.50
CA ASP A 87 -11.58 -4.27 2.46
C ASP A 87 -12.91 -3.71 3.00
N GLU A 88 -13.32 -4.10 4.21
CA GLU A 88 -14.52 -3.56 4.87
C GLU A 88 -14.41 -2.05 5.14
N TRP A 89 -13.20 -1.56 5.45
CA TRP A 89 -12.96 -0.13 5.53
C TRP A 89 -13.18 0.53 4.16
N ALA A 90 -12.66 -0.06 3.07
CA ALA A 90 -12.76 0.46 1.71
C ALA A 90 -14.19 0.57 1.17
N ARG A 91 -15.10 -0.25 1.69
CA ARG A 91 -16.51 -0.27 1.26
C ARG A 91 -17.41 0.65 2.08
N THR A 92 -16.95 1.13 3.23
CA THR A 92 -17.77 1.88 4.20
C THR A 92 -17.46 3.37 4.26
N HIS A 93 -16.40 3.81 3.57
CA HIS A 93 -15.92 5.18 3.48
C HIS A 93 -15.63 5.54 2.02
#